data_AF-A0A2N5ZMJ9-F1
#
_entry.id   AF-A0A2N5ZMJ9-F1
#
_cell.length_a   1.000
_cell.length_b   1.000
_cell.length_c   1.000
_cell.angle_alpha   90.00
_cell.angle_beta   90.00
_cell.angle_gamma   90.00
#
_symmetry.space_group_name_H-M   'P 1'
#
loop_
_entity.id
_entity.type
_entity.pdbx_description
1 polymer ?
#
loop_
_entity_poly.entity_id
_entity_poly.type
_entity_poly.pdbx_seq_one_letter_code
_entity_poly.pdbx_strand_id
1 'polypeptide(L)'
;NRSIDWHEVTLHVGAGTFRPVDKEDVREHRMHQEFITVKRDAIVNLLNNLDHIIAVGTTTVRTLESLYWIGAQILKKMPDHEVFFHVEQWEPYKNEILPEPRASLEALLQYLDMYNIDHIIGNTEIIIVPGYKHQIVKGLITNFHQPKSTLLLLLASFVGDDWKRMYNHALDNGYRFLSYGDSCLIL
;
A
#
# COMPACT_ATOMS: atom_id res chain seq x y z
N ASN A 1 -15.21 -23.32 7.23
CA ASN A 1 -14.95 -22.76 5.88
C ASN A 1 -15.99 -21.72 5.54
N ARG A 2 -15.62 -20.43 5.51
CA ARG A 2 -16.55 -19.29 5.32
C ARG A 2 -16.48 -18.67 3.90
N SER A 3 -16.07 -19.42 2.86
CA SER A 3 -15.98 -18.92 1.48
C SER A 3 -15.21 -17.59 1.34
N ILE A 4 -14.05 -17.50 1.99
CA ILE A 4 -13.13 -16.36 1.86
C ILE A 4 -11.98 -16.83 0.98
N ASP A 5 -11.79 -16.18 -0.16
CA ASP A 5 -10.66 -16.44 -1.05
C ASP A 5 -9.38 -15.82 -0.48
N TRP A 6 -8.28 -16.59 -0.51
CA TRP A 6 -6.97 -16.16 -0.04
C TRP A 6 -6.01 -16.12 -1.22
N HIS A 7 -5.31 -14.99 -1.36
CA HIS A 7 -4.29 -14.84 -2.38
C HIS A 7 -3.02 -14.28 -1.76
N GLU A 8 -1.90 -14.97 -2.00
CA GLU A 8 -0.60 -14.53 -1.55
C GLU A 8 0.00 -13.56 -2.58
N VAL A 9 0.39 -12.38 -2.10
CA VAL A 9 1.24 -11.46 -2.87
C VAL A 9 2.68 -11.69 -2.41
N THR A 10 3.57 -11.98 -3.36
CA THR A 10 5.00 -12.08 -3.04
C THR A 10 5.60 -10.69 -2.97
N LEU A 11 6.30 -10.40 -1.87
CA LEU A 11 7.02 -9.15 -1.69
C LEU A 11 8.48 -9.45 -1.38
N HIS A 12 9.38 -8.82 -2.11
CA HIS A 12 10.82 -8.88 -1.84
C HIS A 12 11.24 -7.66 -1.01
N VAL A 13 11.06 -7.75 0.31
CA VAL A 13 11.60 -6.73 1.22
C VAL A 13 13.12 -6.87 1.34
N GLY A 14 13.86 -5.84 0.90
CA GLY A 14 15.29 -5.73 1.14
C GLY A 14 15.60 -5.34 2.60
N ALA A 15 16.83 -5.58 3.07
CA ALA A 15 17.27 -5.38 4.46
C ALA A 15 17.20 -3.93 5.00
N GLY A 16 16.71 -2.95 4.23
CA GLY A 16 16.68 -1.52 4.59
C GLY A 16 15.46 -1.07 5.41
N THR A 17 14.51 -1.95 5.70
CA THR A 17 13.14 -1.63 6.18
C THR A 17 12.98 -1.27 7.66
N PHE A 18 14.05 -1.24 8.48
CA PHE A 18 13.95 -1.04 9.94
C PHE A 18 14.70 0.18 10.50
N ARG A 19 14.74 1.32 9.80
CA ARG A 19 15.26 2.57 10.40
C ARG A 19 14.13 3.44 10.98
N PRO A 20 14.22 3.86 12.27
CA PRO A 20 13.24 4.73 12.91
C PRO A 20 13.07 6.07 12.18
N VAL A 21 11.89 6.68 12.30
CA VAL A 21 11.61 8.06 11.87
C VAL A 21 12.32 9.00 12.85
N ASP A 22 13.31 9.76 12.37
CA ASP A 22 14.21 10.58 13.20
C ASP A 22 13.91 12.09 13.10
N LYS A 23 12.70 12.49 12.67
CA LYS A 23 12.32 13.89 12.40
C LYS A 23 10.92 14.21 12.92
N GLU A 24 10.75 15.40 13.51
CA GLU A 24 9.47 15.87 14.08
C GLU A 24 8.43 16.24 13.01
N ASP A 25 8.86 16.61 11.81
CA ASP A 25 7.99 16.89 10.65
C ASP A 25 8.02 15.72 9.65
N VAL A 26 6.85 15.16 9.33
CA VAL A 26 6.71 14.08 8.33
C VAL A 26 7.17 14.51 6.94
N ARG A 27 7.11 15.81 6.62
CA ARG A 27 7.58 16.36 5.34
C ARG A 27 9.10 16.26 5.20
N GLU A 28 9.81 16.20 6.33
CA GLU A 28 11.26 16.01 6.38
C GLU A 28 11.67 14.53 6.45
N HIS A 29 10.70 13.62 6.61
CA HIS A 29 10.96 12.19 6.62
C HIS A 29 11.08 11.66 5.18
N ARG A 30 12.16 10.93 4.93
CA ARG A 30 12.34 10.14 3.71
C ARG A 30 11.88 8.71 3.95
N MET A 31 10.86 8.28 3.22
CA MET A 31 10.37 6.91 3.25
C MET A 31 11.44 5.93 2.78
N HIS A 32 11.51 4.78 3.43
CA HIS A 32 12.34 3.69 2.92
C HIS A 32 11.75 3.15 1.63
N GLN A 33 12.64 2.97 0.67
CA GLN A 33 12.35 2.33 -0.60
C GLN A 33 12.15 0.83 -0.39
N GLU A 34 11.02 0.33 -0.87
CA GLU A 34 10.72 -1.10 -0.90
C GLU A 34 10.74 -1.59 -2.35
N PHE A 35 11.30 -2.77 -2.59
CA PHE A 35 11.25 -3.42 -3.90
C PHE A 35 10.00 -4.28 -3.98
N ILE A 36 9.27 -4.17 -5.09
CA ILE A 36 8.03 -4.90 -5.33
C ILE A 36 8.15 -5.71 -6.62
N THR A 37 7.62 -6.93 -6.57
CA THR A 37 7.47 -7.79 -7.74
C THR A 37 6.10 -8.43 -7.67
N VAL A 38 5.21 -8.10 -8.59
CA VAL A 38 3.82 -8.55 -8.55
C VAL A 38 3.48 -9.29 -9.83
N LYS A 39 3.10 -10.56 -9.69
CA LYS A 39 2.71 -11.42 -10.81
C LYS A 39 1.37 -11.01 -11.42
N ARG A 40 1.20 -11.29 -12.70
CA ARG A 40 -0.04 -11.14 -13.48
C ARG A 40 -1.26 -11.66 -12.73
N ASP A 41 -1.21 -12.89 -12.21
CA ASP A 41 -2.35 -13.52 -11.55
C ASP A 41 -2.84 -12.74 -10.32
N ALA A 42 -1.92 -12.11 -9.58
CA ALA A 42 -2.30 -11.26 -8.46
C ALA A 42 -3.08 -10.02 -8.94
N ILE A 43 -2.66 -9.39 -10.04
CA ILE A 43 -3.35 -8.24 -10.65
C ILE A 43 -4.75 -8.65 -11.15
N VAL A 44 -4.86 -9.80 -11.81
CA VAL A 44 -6.15 -10.36 -12.24
C VAL A 44 -7.09 -10.58 -11.06
N ASN A 45 -6.59 -11.15 -9.96
CA ASN A 45 -7.39 -11.37 -8.75
C ASN A 45 -7.83 -10.07 -8.09
N LEU A 46 -6.98 -9.03 -8.06
CA LEU A 46 -7.36 -7.70 -7.58
C LEU A 46 -8.49 -7.11 -8.44
N LEU A 47 -8.40 -7.23 -9.76
CA LEU A 47 -9.43 -6.75 -10.69
C LEU A 47 -10.79 -7.44 -10.50
N ASN A 48 -10.79 -8.73 -10.19
CA ASN A 48 -12.00 -9.50 -9.96
C ASN A 48 -12.66 -9.19 -8.60
N ASN A 49 -11.90 -8.65 -7.65
CA ASN A 49 -12.32 -8.47 -6.26
C ASN A 49 -12.15 -7.04 -5.74
N LEU A 50 -12.09 -6.05 -6.62
CA LEU A 50 -11.66 -4.68 -6.33
C LEU A 50 -12.39 -4.01 -5.15
N ASP A 51 -13.66 -4.39 -4.92
CA ASP A 51 -14.49 -3.85 -3.83
C ASP A 51 -14.29 -4.56 -2.48
N HIS A 52 -13.51 -5.64 -2.42
CA HIS A 52 -13.43 -6.55 -1.27
C HIS A 52 -11.98 -6.88 -0.87
N ILE A 53 -11.06 -5.91 -0.99
CA ILE A 53 -9.63 -6.13 -0.71
C ILE A 53 -9.29 -5.70 0.72
N ILE A 54 -8.87 -6.65 1.54
CA ILE A 54 -8.32 -6.39 2.87
C ILE A 54 -6.82 -6.71 2.85
N ALA A 55 -5.99 -5.71 3.13
CA ALA A 55 -4.55 -5.89 3.21
C ALA A 55 -4.14 -6.43 4.59
N VAL A 56 -3.24 -7.42 4.60
CA VAL A 56 -2.58 -7.89 5.82
C VAL A 56 -1.18 -7.26 5.89
N GLY A 57 -1.01 -6.31 6.78
CA GLY A 57 0.22 -5.56 6.98
C GLY A 57 0.29 -4.26 6.14
N THR A 58 0.95 -3.26 6.72
CA THR A 58 1.13 -1.93 6.11
C THR A 58 1.95 -1.97 4.83
N THR A 59 2.91 -2.89 4.73
CA THR A 59 3.72 -3.06 3.53
C THR A 59 2.90 -3.60 2.35
N THR A 60 1.93 -4.47 2.63
CA THR A 60 0.94 -4.93 1.64
C THR A 60 0.10 -3.75 1.15
N VAL A 61 -0.33 -2.86 2.04
CA VAL A 61 -1.05 -1.62 1.63
C VAL A 61 -0.20 -0.81 0.67
N ARG A 62 1.04 -0.48 1.03
CA ARG A 62 1.94 0.31 0.18
C ARG A 62 2.14 -0.35 -1.18
N THR A 63 2.29 -1.67 -1.22
CA THR A 63 2.46 -2.44 -2.46
C THR A 63 1.21 -2.35 -3.35
N LEU A 64 0.03 -2.64 -2.81
CA LEU A 64 -1.23 -2.64 -3.56
C LEU A 64 -1.60 -1.25 -4.07
N GLU A 65 -1.46 -0.23 -3.23
CA GLU A 65 -1.68 1.15 -3.67
C GLU A 65 -0.63 1.60 -4.69
N SER A 66 0.62 1.13 -4.59
CA SER A 66 1.65 1.41 -5.61
C SER A 66 1.31 0.82 -6.97
N LEU A 67 0.67 -0.36 -7.03
CA LEU A 67 0.18 -0.92 -8.30
C LEU A 67 -0.81 0.01 -8.99
N TYR A 68 -1.72 0.62 -8.22
CA TYR A 68 -2.62 1.63 -8.76
C TYR A 68 -1.86 2.84 -9.32
N TRP A 69 -0.81 3.31 -8.64
CA TRP A 69 -0.03 4.45 -9.14
C TRP A 69 0.78 4.10 -10.37
N ILE A 70 1.37 2.90 -10.44
CA ILE A 70 2.06 2.40 -11.64
C ILE A 70 1.10 2.31 -12.83
N GLY A 71 -0.10 1.76 -12.64
CA GLY A 71 -1.11 1.73 -13.70
C GLY A 71 -1.54 3.13 -14.14
N ALA A 72 -1.64 4.09 -13.21
CA ALA A 72 -1.90 5.49 -13.54
C ALA A 72 -0.75 6.14 -14.34
N GLN A 73 0.51 5.81 -14.04
CA GLN A 73 1.67 6.24 -14.83
C GLN A 73 1.59 5.69 -16.25
N ILE A 74 1.25 4.40 -16.41
CA ILE A 74 1.09 3.76 -17.72
C ILE A 74 -0.05 4.41 -18.52
N LEU A 75 -1.19 4.68 -17.88
CA LEU A 75 -2.32 5.38 -18.53
C LEU A 75 -1.93 6.79 -19.00
N LYS A 76 -1.08 7.49 -18.23
CA LYS A 76 -0.57 8.81 -18.62
C LYS A 76 0.40 8.70 -19.78
N LYS A 77 1.28 7.70 -19.77
CA LYS A 77 2.22 7.41 -20.85
C LYS A 77 2.67 5.95 -20.78
N MET A 78 2.23 5.16 -21.76
CA MET A 78 2.74 3.80 -21.94
C MET A 78 4.26 3.88 -22.21
N PRO A 79 5.10 3.16 -21.44
CA PRO A 79 6.53 3.07 -21.73
C PRO A 79 6.77 2.47 -23.12
N ASP A 80 7.87 2.85 -23.78
CA ASP A 80 8.27 2.32 -25.11
C ASP A 80 9.09 1.01 -25.01
N HIS A 81 9.44 0.59 -23.79
CA HIS A 81 10.16 -0.66 -23.49
C HIS A 81 9.79 -1.16 -22.08
N GLU A 82 10.24 -2.36 -21.72
CA GLU A 82 10.17 -2.85 -20.34
C GLU A 82 10.95 -1.91 -19.41
N VAL A 83 10.36 -1.52 -18.28
CA VAL A 83 10.93 -0.55 -17.35
C VAL A 83 10.81 -1.04 -15.92
N PHE A 84 11.77 -0.62 -15.11
CA PHE A 84 11.67 -0.72 -13.66
C PHE A 84 10.87 0.47 -13.14
N PHE A 85 9.66 0.22 -12.63
CA PHE A 85 8.77 1.30 -12.18
C PHE A 85 9.23 1.91 -10.86
N HIS A 86 8.95 3.21 -10.70
CA HIS A 86 9.20 3.93 -9.46
C HIS A 86 7.96 4.71 -9.04
N VAL A 87 7.47 4.45 -7.84
CA VAL A 87 6.43 5.27 -7.19
C VAL A 87 7.11 6.19 -6.18
N GLU A 88 7.07 7.49 -6.46
CA GLU A 88 7.71 8.48 -5.60
C GLU A 88 6.90 8.70 -4.31
N GLN A 89 7.59 9.11 -3.25
CA GLN A 89 6.99 9.33 -1.93
C GLN A 89 5.69 10.14 -1.96
N TRP A 90 5.70 11.31 -2.61
CA TRP A 90 4.58 12.25 -2.62
C TRP A 90 3.76 12.21 -3.92
N GLU A 91 4.02 11.26 -4.80
CA GLU A 91 3.28 11.12 -6.07
C GLU A 91 1.75 11.15 -5.90
N PRO A 92 1.17 10.49 -4.88
CA PRO A 92 -0.29 10.45 -4.72
C PRO A 92 -0.97 11.80 -4.52
N TYR A 93 -0.20 12.82 -4.10
CA TYR A 93 -0.71 14.14 -3.75
C TYR A 93 -0.43 15.18 -4.85
N LYS A 94 0.18 14.77 -5.97
CA LYS A 94 0.49 15.65 -7.10
C LYS A 94 -0.63 15.70 -8.15
N ASN A 95 -1.47 14.68 -8.22
CA ASN A 95 -2.48 14.54 -9.27
C ASN A 95 -3.87 14.94 -8.75
N GLU A 96 -4.53 15.88 -9.43
CA GLU A 96 -5.90 16.30 -9.09
C GLU A 96 -6.96 15.35 -9.64
N ILE A 97 -6.68 14.72 -10.81
CA ILE A 97 -7.58 13.77 -11.47
C ILE A 97 -6.99 12.37 -11.34
N LEU A 98 -7.76 11.49 -10.72
CA LEU A 98 -7.40 10.10 -10.48
C LEU A 98 -8.12 9.21 -11.49
N PRO A 99 -7.42 8.32 -12.23
CA PRO A 99 -8.10 7.33 -13.05
C PRO A 99 -8.92 6.36 -12.19
N GLU A 100 -9.92 5.74 -12.80
CA GLU A 100 -10.68 4.67 -12.14
C GLU A 100 -9.72 3.51 -11.76
N PRO A 101 -9.81 2.94 -10.54
CA PRO A 101 -8.86 1.93 -10.10
C PRO A 101 -8.83 0.69 -11.00
N ARG A 102 -9.99 0.30 -11.56
CA ARG A 102 -10.09 -0.77 -12.57
C ARG A 102 -9.25 -0.44 -13.82
N ALA A 103 -9.39 0.77 -14.37
CA ALA A 103 -8.65 1.17 -15.56
C ALA A 103 -7.13 1.17 -15.31
N SER A 104 -6.71 1.57 -14.10
CA SER A 104 -5.30 1.51 -13.69
C SER A 104 -4.77 0.07 -13.67
N LEU A 105 -5.49 -0.86 -13.05
CA LEU A 105 -5.06 -2.27 -13.02
C LEU A 105 -5.12 -2.93 -14.40
N GLU A 106 -6.09 -2.59 -15.24
CA GLU A 106 -6.17 -3.06 -16.64
C GLU A 106 -4.98 -2.56 -17.47
N ALA A 107 -4.50 -1.34 -17.23
CA ALA A 107 -3.31 -0.81 -17.87
C ALA A 107 -2.04 -1.61 -17.53
N LEU A 108 -1.94 -2.11 -16.28
CA LEU A 108 -0.86 -3.03 -15.91
C LEU A 108 -0.92 -4.31 -16.75
N LEU A 109 -2.10 -4.91 -16.92
CA LEU A 109 -2.25 -6.12 -17.72
C LEU A 109 -1.92 -5.88 -19.20
N GLN A 110 -2.36 -4.76 -19.76
CA GLN A 110 -2.02 -4.37 -21.13
C GLN A 110 -0.51 -4.18 -21.33
N TYR A 111 0.17 -3.58 -20.35
CA TYR A 111 1.62 -3.47 -20.35
C TYR A 111 2.30 -4.84 -20.33
N LEU A 112 1.83 -5.75 -19.46
CA LEU A 112 2.35 -7.12 -19.39
C LEU A 112 2.17 -7.88 -20.71
N ASP A 113 1.02 -7.70 -21.37
CA ASP A 113 0.73 -8.31 -22.68
C ASP A 113 1.60 -7.72 -23.78
N MET A 114 1.75 -6.40 -23.83
CA MET A 114 2.53 -5.69 -24.84
C MET A 114 3.99 -6.16 -24.87
N TYR A 115 4.58 -6.38 -23.70
CA TYR A 115 5.98 -6.77 -23.56
C TYR A 115 6.19 -8.28 -23.38
N ASN A 116 5.10 -9.07 -23.40
CA ASN A 116 5.13 -10.52 -23.20
C ASN A 116 5.87 -10.94 -21.92
N ILE A 117 5.56 -10.26 -20.81
CA ILE A 117 6.09 -10.50 -19.47
C ILE A 117 4.97 -10.90 -18.50
N ASP A 118 5.33 -11.51 -17.37
CA ASP A 118 4.39 -12.11 -16.42
C ASP A 118 4.34 -11.39 -15.06
N HIS A 119 5.12 -10.33 -14.86
CA HIS A 119 5.17 -9.61 -13.60
C HIS A 119 5.54 -8.12 -13.77
N ILE A 120 5.06 -7.30 -12.84
CA ILE A 120 5.47 -5.90 -12.69
C ILE A 120 6.63 -5.86 -11.70
N ILE A 121 7.74 -5.21 -12.08
CA ILE A 121 8.86 -4.90 -11.19
C ILE A 121 8.94 -3.40 -10.91
N GLY A 122 9.28 -3.06 -9.68
CA GLY A 122 9.56 -1.68 -9.35
C GLY A 122 9.98 -1.48 -7.90
N ASN A 123 10.05 -0.23 -7.52
CA ASN A 123 10.23 0.18 -6.14
C ASN A 123 9.17 1.22 -5.75
N THR A 124 8.91 1.29 -4.45
CA THR A 124 7.98 2.27 -3.90
C THR A 124 8.58 2.99 -2.70
N GLU A 125 8.50 4.32 -2.74
CA GLU A 125 8.72 5.18 -1.59
C GLU A 125 7.40 5.76 -1.07
N ILE A 126 6.25 5.29 -1.57
CA ILE A 126 4.93 5.89 -1.32
C ILE A 126 4.70 6.16 0.16
N ILE A 127 4.30 7.39 0.49
CA ILE A 127 3.82 7.76 1.82
C ILE A 127 2.30 7.86 1.82
N ILE A 128 1.68 7.19 2.79
CA ILE A 128 0.24 7.19 3.00
C ILE A 128 0.01 7.90 4.33
N VAL A 129 -0.65 9.06 4.28
CA VAL A 129 -0.95 9.90 5.44
C VAL A 129 -2.45 10.24 5.49
N PRO A 130 -2.98 10.78 6.60
CA PRO A 130 -4.37 11.21 6.66
C PRO A 130 -4.78 12.09 5.48
N GLY A 131 -5.95 11.80 4.91
CA GLY A 131 -6.45 12.44 3.68
C GLY A 131 -6.13 11.68 2.39
N TYR A 132 -5.33 10.62 2.45
CA TYR A 132 -5.11 9.70 1.33
C TYR A 132 -6.42 9.02 0.88
N LYS A 133 -6.64 8.92 -0.43
CA LYS A 133 -7.76 8.20 -1.02
C LYS A 133 -7.32 6.80 -1.41
N HIS A 134 -7.66 5.80 -0.60
CA HIS A 134 -7.34 4.38 -0.89
C HIS A 134 -8.09 3.90 -2.12
N GLN A 135 -7.35 3.47 -3.14
CA GLN A 135 -7.91 3.09 -4.43
C GLN A 135 -8.17 1.60 -4.50
N ILE A 136 -7.25 0.80 -3.97
CA ILE A 136 -7.29 -0.67 -4.02
C ILE A 136 -7.75 -1.23 -2.68
N VAL A 137 -7.12 -0.83 -1.59
CA VAL A 137 -7.33 -1.43 -0.27
C VAL A 137 -8.58 -0.86 0.40
N LYS A 138 -9.47 -1.73 0.86
CA LYS A 138 -10.71 -1.36 1.57
C LYS A 138 -10.63 -1.59 3.07
N GLY A 139 -9.79 -2.51 3.51
CA GLY A 139 -9.54 -2.76 4.93
C GLY A 139 -8.09 -3.12 5.22
N LEU A 140 -7.72 -3.04 6.50
CA LEU A 140 -6.36 -3.30 6.96
C LEU A 140 -6.37 -4.17 8.21
N ILE A 141 -5.59 -5.26 8.18
CA ILE A 141 -5.15 -5.99 9.38
C ILE A 141 -3.70 -5.60 9.65
N THR A 142 -3.42 -5.05 10.83
CA THR A 142 -2.05 -4.64 11.20
C THR A 142 -1.83 -4.71 12.70
N ASN A 143 -0.59 -4.60 13.17
CA ASN A 143 -0.28 -4.43 14.60
C ASN A 143 -0.50 -2.98 15.07
N PHE A 144 -0.50 -2.78 16.38
CA PHE A 144 -0.39 -1.44 16.97
C PHE A 144 1.05 -0.91 16.87
N HIS A 145 1.20 0.26 16.23
CA HIS A 145 2.49 0.89 15.93
C HIS A 145 2.92 1.92 16.97
N GLN A 146 4.20 2.25 17.02
CA GLN A 146 4.70 3.31 17.91
C GLN A 146 4.11 4.69 17.57
N PRO A 147 3.86 5.55 18.58
CA PRO A 147 3.58 6.97 18.37
C PRO A 147 4.67 7.63 17.51
N LYS A 148 4.28 8.61 16.70
CA LYS A 148 5.18 9.35 15.77
C LYS A 148 5.85 8.48 14.68
N SER A 149 5.25 7.35 14.30
CA SER A 149 5.72 6.53 13.18
C SER A 149 4.94 6.81 11.89
N THR A 150 5.56 6.60 10.73
CA THR A 150 4.86 6.62 9.43
C THR A 150 3.81 5.53 9.31
N LEU A 151 3.99 4.41 10.01
CA LEU A 151 2.99 3.34 10.11
C LEU A 151 1.71 3.79 10.82
N LEU A 152 1.85 4.64 11.85
CA LEU A 152 0.69 5.27 12.50
C LEU A 152 -0.02 6.25 11.56
N LEU A 153 0.71 6.99 10.73
CA LEU A 153 0.09 7.88 9.73
C LEU A 153 -0.68 7.09 8.67
N LEU A 154 -0.12 5.97 8.20
CA LEU A 154 -0.82 5.06 7.29
C LEU A 154 -2.08 4.51 7.95
N LEU A 155 -1.99 4.05 9.20
CA LEU A 155 -3.17 3.59 9.94
C LEU A 155 -4.22 4.70 10.05
N ALA A 156 -3.81 5.91 10.43
CA ALA A 156 -4.68 7.06 10.57
C ALA A 156 -5.33 7.48 9.23
N SER A 157 -4.72 7.14 8.09
CA SER A 157 -5.36 7.35 6.78
C SER A 157 -6.61 6.51 6.55
N PHE A 158 -6.77 5.39 7.26
CA PHE A 158 -7.99 4.57 7.18
C PHE A 158 -9.07 5.04 8.15
N VAL A 159 -8.69 5.44 9.37
CA VAL A 159 -9.64 5.72 10.46
C VAL A 159 -9.88 7.21 10.74
N GLY A 160 -9.17 8.10 10.05
CA GLY A 160 -9.23 9.54 10.32
C GLY A 160 -8.88 9.87 11.78
N ASP A 161 -9.59 10.80 12.39
CA ASP A 161 -9.33 11.28 13.75
C ASP A 161 -9.57 10.23 14.86
N ASP A 162 -10.25 9.12 14.53
CA ASP A 162 -10.59 8.07 15.50
C ASP A 162 -9.38 7.21 15.92
N TRP A 163 -8.22 7.34 15.27
CA TRP A 163 -7.02 6.59 15.64
C TRP A 163 -6.63 6.79 17.10
N LYS A 164 -6.78 8.02 17.64
CA LYS A 164 -6.46 8.32 19.05
C LYS A 164 -7.38 7.57 20.00
N ARG A 165 -8.68 7.52 19.69
CA ARG A 165 -9.68 6.80 20.50
C ARG A 165 -9.35 5.30 20.52
N MET A 166 -9.01 4.74 19.36
CA MET A 166 -8.62 3.33 19.24
C MET A 166 -7.35 3.02 20.07
N TYR A 167 -6.34 3.88 19.98
CA TYR A 167 -5.08 3.70 20.70
C TYR A 167 -5.24 3.86 22.23
N ASN A 168 -6.02 4.85 22.67
CA ASN A 168 -6.33 5.01 24.09
C ASN A 168 -7.08 3.79 24.63
N HIS A 169 -8.08 3.29 23.90
CA HIS A 169 -8.77 2.06 24.27
C HIS A 169 -7.81 0.87 24.41
N ALA A 170 -6.89 0.69 23.46
CA ALA A 170 -5.90 -0.38 23.50
C ALA A 170 -4.98 -0.27 24.73
N LEU A 171 -4.50 0.94 25.04
CA LEU A 171 -3.68 1.21 26.23
C LEU A 171 -4.44 0.95 27.53
N ASP A 172 -5.66 1.49 27.64
CA ASP A 172 -6.51 1.38 28.83
C ASP A 172 -6.92 -0.07 29.12
N ASN A 173 -6.94 -0.93 28.09
CA ASN A 173 -7.30 -2.35 28.19
C ASN A 173 -6.09 -3.29 28.13
N GLY A 174 -4.86 -2.78 28.23
CA GLY A 174 -3.65 -3.61 28.37
C GLY A 174 -3.27 -4.40 27.11
N TYR A 175 -3.63 -3.92 25.93
CA TYR A 175 -3.22 -4.52 24.66
C TYR A 175 -1.69 -4.45 24.53
N ARG A 176 -1.12 -5.46 23.89
CA ARG A 176 0.31 -5.55 23.58
C ARG A 176 0.57 -4.85 22.25
N PHE A 177 1.60 -4.02 22.19
CA PHE A 177 1.94 -3.24 21.01
C PHE A 177 3.13 -3.86 20.25
N LEU A 178 3.42 -3.34 19.05
CA LEU A 178 4.57 -3.67 18.21
C LEU A 178 4.48 -5.04 17.55
N SER A 179 5.60 -5.52 17.00
CA SER A 179 5.69 -6.66 16.09
C SER A 179 5.13 -7.97 16.64
N TYR A 180 5.15 -8.17 17.96
CA TYR A 180 4.68 -9.38 18.64
C TYR A 180 3.45 -9.11 19.54
N GLY A 181 2.85 -7.93 19.37
CA GLY A 181 1.67 -7.51 20.10
C GLY A 181 0.37 -8.06 19.52
N ASP A 182 -0.71 -7.41 19.88
CA ASP A 182 -2.04 -7.66 19.36
C ASP A 182 -2.23 -6.93 18.02
N SER A 183 -3.21 -7.38 17.24
CA SER A 183 -3.55 -6.81 15.94
C SER A 183 -4.86 -6.03 15.98
N CYS A 184 -4.99 -5.05 15.09
CA CYS A 184 -6.22 -4.35 14.77
C CYS A 184 -6.73 -4.76 13.38
N LEU A 185 -8.05 -4.83 13.25
CA LEU A 185 -8.76 -4.95 11.98
C LEU A 185 -9.51 -3.64 11.75
N ILE A 186 -9.31 -3.03 10.59
CA ILE A 186 -9.94 -1.80 10.15
C ILE A 186 -10.72 -2.11 8.88
N LEU A 187 -12.01 -1.75 8.86
CA LEU A 187 -12.98 -2.01 7.79
C LEU A 187 -13.72 -0.71 7.43
#